data_AF-V4Q9P7-F1
#
_entry.id   AF-V4Q9P7-F1
#
_cell.length_a   1.000
_cell.length_b   1.000
_cell.length_c   1.000
_cell.angle_alpha   90.00
_cell.angle_beta   90.00
_cell.angle_gamma   90.00
#
_symmetry.space_group_name_H-M   'P 1'
#
loop_
_entity.id
_entity.type
_entity.pdbx_description
1 polymer ?
#
loop_
_entity_poly.entity_id
_entity_poly.type
_entity_poly.pdbx_seq_one_letter_code
_entity_poly.pdbx_strand_id
1 'polypeptide(L)'
;MPTSATPAKTTLDKTQLDQAKLDKAKLEKAKLDKAKLDKDGADALYPAVKHTVIEDIYAFAIGCSFVVLGVVFLKSVGLVTGGVAGIALLVSYLVPLPVGVLFMLINIPFVLFAWPAMGKRFMIKTVIVNLAIMGLATLAPFMFTLSGVNPVFAALFGGTIIGMGILALARHSAGAGGTGVLALYLQKTRGINAGKTQMLCDALILSASILVLNWQQAGLSLLSAAAMSGVMLGFHRPERYIGR
;
A
#
# COMPACT_ATOMS: atom_id res chain seq x y z
N MET A 1 13.38 75.08 15.21
CA MET A 1 12.58 73.83 15.29
C MET A 1 11.25 74.07 14.58
N PRO A 2 10.63 73.11 13.85
CA PRO A 2 11.08 71.78 13.42
C PRO A 2 10.95 71.52 11.88
N THR A 3 11.87 70.69 11.39
CA THR A 3 11.78 69.66 10.33
C THR A 3 10.62 69.63 9.33
N SER A 4 10.95 69.62 8.03
CA SER A 4 10.27 68.78 7.03
C SER A 4 11.31 68.01 6.20
N ALA A 5 11.52 66.75 6.57
CA ALA A 5 12.33 65.82 5.80
C ALA A 5 11.44 65.15 4.75
N THR A 6 11.74 65.41 3.48
CA THR A 6 11.17 64.71 2.32
C THR A 6 11.61 63.25 2.35
N PRO A 7 10.72 62.24 2.23
CA PRO A 7 11.13 60.86 2.16
C PRO A 7 11.68 60.58 0.74
N ALA A 8 12.99 60.35 0.64
CA ALA A 8 13.61 59.82 -0.56
C ALA A 8 13.01 58.43 -0.84
N LYS A 9 12.18 58.33 -1.89
CA LYS A 9 11.73 57.04 -2.42
C LYS A 9 12.96 56.32 -2.98
N THR A 10 13.43 55.32 -2.25
CA THR A 10 14.42 54.35 -2.69
C THR A 10 13.85 53.57 -3.87
N THR A 11 14.05 54.09 -5.08
CA THR A 11 13.96 53.29 -6.32
C THR A 11 15.03 52.21 -6.23
N LEU A 12 14.62 51.00 -5.83
CA LEU A 12 15.39 49.79 -6.08
C LEU A 12 15.69 49.73 -7.58
N ASP A 13 16.93 50.03 -7.93
CA ASP A 13 17.47 49.99 -9.28
C ASP A 13 17.21 48.60 -9.87
N LYS A 14 16.58 48.54 -11.06
CA LYS A 14 16.24 47.29 -11.76
C LYS A 14 17.46 46.36 -11.89
N THR A 15 18.64 46.96 -12.00
CA THR A 15 19.94 46.29 -12.06
C THR A 15 20.22 45.46 -10.80
N GLN A 16 19.88 45.95 -9.61
CA GLN A 16 20.05 45.21 -8.36
C GLN A 16 19.04 44.07 -8.19
N LEU A 17 17.80 44.27 -8.68
CA LEU A 17 16.77 43.24 -8.67
C LEU A 17 17.13 42.07 -9.60
N ASP A 18 17.73 42.37 -10.75
CA ASP A 18 18.15 41.35 -11.72
C ASP A 18 19.42 40.61 -11.26
N GLN A 19 20.36 41.30 -10.60
CA GLN A 19 21.52 40.68 -9.97
C GLN A 19 21.11 39.71 -8.85
N ALA A 20 20.16 40.11 -7.99
CA ALA A 20 19.64 39.25 -6.92
C ALA A 20 18.92 38.00 -7.44
N LYS A 21 18.21 38.11 -8.57
CA LYS A 21 17.60 36.94 -9.25
C LYS A 21 18.65 36.00 -9.81
N LEU A 22 19.71 36.55 -10.42
CA LEU A 22 20.80 35.75 -10.99
C LEU A 22 21.55 34.98 -9.89
N ASP A 23 21.83 35.61 -8.75
CA ASP A 23 22.52 34.98 -7.63
C ASP A 23 21.64 33.92 -6.95
N LYS A 24 20.34 34.18 -6.83
CA LYS A 24 19.38 33.18 -6.33
C LYS A 24 19.30 31.95 -7.26
N ALA A 25 19.28 32.16 -8.58
CA ALA A 25 19.27 31.08 -9.56
C ALA A 25 20.57 30.24 -9.53
N LYS A 26 21.73 30.90 -9.35
CA LYS A 26 23.03 30.21 -9.17
C LYS A 26 23.05 29.39 -7.88
N LEU A 27 22.53 29.95 -6.78
CA LEU A 27 22.43 29.25 -5.49
C LEU A 27 21.51 28.03 -5.59
N GLU A 28 20.38 28.15 -6.28
CA GLU A 28 19.42 27.07 -6.46
C GLU A 28 19.99 25.96 -7.35
N LYS A 29 20.69 26.32 -8.43
CA LYS A 29 21.41 25.37 -9.29
C LYS A 29 22.52 24.63 -8.53
N ALA A 30 23.32 25.34 -7.74
CA ALA A 30 24.38 24.74 -6.92
C ALA A 30 23.83 23.77 -5.86
N LYS A 31 22.67 24.07 -5.25
CA LYS A 31 21.96 23.15 -4.36
C LYS A 31 21.47 21.91 -5.09
N LEU A 32 20.96 22.06 -6.31
CA LEU A 32 20.48 20.96 -7.15
C LEU A 32 21.62 20.03 -7.59
N ASP A 33 22.75 20.61 -7.97
CA ASP A 33 23.95 19.88 -8.40
C ASP A 33 24.57 19.13 -7.21
N LYS A 34 24.67 19.76 -6.04
CA LYS A 34 25.12 19.09 -4.80
C LYS A 34 24.17 17.96 -4.39
N ALA A 35 22.85 18.19 -4.46
CA ALA A 35 21.87 17.15 -4.15
C ALA A 35 21.93 15.96 -5.11
N LYS A 36 22.29 16.16 -6.38
CA LYS A 36 22.56 15.08 -7.33
C LYS A 36 23.83 14.32 -6.99
N LEU A 37 24.93 15.04 -6.73
CA LEU A 37 26.22 14.46 -6.33
C LEU A 37 26.11 13.58 -5.07
N ASP A 38 25.39 14.05 -4.05
CA ASP A 38 25.16 13.29 -2.81
C ASP A 38 24.31 12.02 -3.08
N LYS A 39 23.37 12.11 -4.02
CA LYS A 39 22.49 10.99 -4.40
C LYS A 39 23.22 9.94 -5.23
N ASP A 40 24.02 10.36 -6.20
CA ASP A 40 24.85 9.49 -7.03
C ASP A 40 25.90 8.75 -6.17
N GLY A 41 26.48 9.45 -5.19
CA GLY A 41 27.39 8.84 -4.20
C GLY A 41 26.69 7.84 -3.26
N ALA A 42 25.47 8.14 -2.82
CA ALA A 42 24.68 7.22 -2.00
C ALA A 42 24.22 5.97 -2.79
N ASP A 43 23.80 6.14 -4.05
CA ASP A 43 23.40 5.05 -4.94
C ASP A 43 24.58 4.13 -5.28
N ALA A 44 25.81 4.68 -5.32
CA ALA A 44 27.05 3.90 -5.48
C ALA A 44 27.46 3.12 -4.21
N LEU A 45 27.15 3.65 -3.02
CA LEU A 45 27.45 3.03 -1.72
C LEU A 45 26.43 1.94 -1.34
N TYR A 46 25.20 2.01 -1.85
CA TYR A 46 24.12 1.05 -1.58
C TYR A 46 23.46 0.59 -2.88
N PRO A 47 24.10 -0.27 -3.69
CA PRO A 47 23.51 -0.78 -4.91
C PRO A 47 22.18 -1.49 -4.59
N ALA A 48 21.12 -1.15 -5.34
CA ALA A 48 19.82 -1.80 -5.21
C ALA A 48 19.97 -3.33 -5.42
N VAL A 49 19.78 -4.10 -4.36
CA VAL A 49 19.89 -5.56 -4.41
C VAL A 49 18.68 -6.09 -5.18
N LYS A 50 18.92 -6.60 -6.39
CA LYS A 50 17.89 -7.27 -7.19
C LYS A 50 17.60 -8.62 -6.58
N HIS A 51 16.33 -8.88 -6.24
CA HIS A 51 15.91 -10.18 -5.77
C HIS A 51 16.13 -11.27 -6.83
N THR A 52 16.61 -12.41 -6.39
CA THR A 52 16.73 -13.59 -7.26
C THR A 52 15.35 -14.22 -7.48
N VAL A 53 15.21 -14.99 -8.56
CA VAL A 53 13.95 -15.70 -8.85
C VAL A 53 13.55 -16.67 -7.72
N ILE A 54 14.53 -17.26 -7.05
CA ILE A 54 14.32 -18.19 -5.92
C ILE A 54 13.77 -17.44 -4.70
N GLU A 55 14.32 -16.27 -4.40
CA GLU A 55 13.82 -15.39 -3.33
C GLU A 55 12.38 -14.94 -3.62
N ASP A 56 12.07 -14.59 -4.87
CA ASP A 56 10.71 -14.25 -5.29
C ASP A 56 9.74 -15.41 -5.06
N ILE A 57 10.11 -16.64 -5.48
CA ILE A 57 9.26 -17.82 -5.30
C ILE A 57 8.97 -18.07 -3.81
N TYR A 58 10.01 -18.03 -2.98
CA TYR A 58 9.88 -18.27 -1.55
C TYR A 58 9.03 -17.19 -0.87
N ALA A 59 9.25 -15.92 -1.22
CA ALA A 59 8.46 -14.81 -0.72
C ALA A 59 7.00 -14.89 -1.18
N PHE A 60 6.74 -15.33 -2.40
CA PHE A 60 5.38 -15.53 -2.90
C PHE A 60 4.68 -16.65 -2.15
N ALA A 61 5.35 -17.79 -1.91
CA ALA A 61 4.80 -18.90 -1.15
C ALA A 61 4.40 -18.47 0.27
N ILE A 62 5.30 -17.80 1.00
CA ILE A 62 5.04 -17.31 2.36
C ILE A 62 3.94 -16.24 2.35
N GLY A 63 4.07 -15.24 1.47
CA GLY A 63 3.15 -14.11 1.41
C GLY A 63 1.73 -14.56 1.09
N CYS A 64 1.55 -15.44 0.10
CA CYS A 64 0.24 -16.00 -0.24
C CYS A 64 -0.32 -16.84 0.91
N SER A 65 0.50 -17.67 1.55
CA SER A 65 0.07 -18.50 2.68
C SER A 65 -0.43 -17.66 3.84
N PHE A 66 0.27 -16.56 4.16
CA PHE A 66 -0.14 -15.63 5.21
C PHE A 66 -1.45 -14.94 4.87
N VAL A 67 -1.59 -14.39 3.66
CA VAL A 67 -2.86 -13.76 3.24
C VAL A 67 -4.01 -14.75 3.37
N VAL A 68 -3.84 -15.98 2.89
CA VAL A 68 -4.88 -17.01 2.94
C VAL A 68 -5.22 -17.42 4.36
N LEU A 69 -4.20 -17.68 5.20
CA LEU A 69 -4.42 -18.03 6.60
C LEU A 69 -5.20 -16.95 7.35
N GLY A 70 -4.80 -15.69 7.22
CA GLY A 70 -5.51 -14.60 7.88
C GLY A 70 -6.93 -14.42 7.34
N VAL A 71 -7.16 -14.60 6.03
CA VAL A 71 -8.51 -14.61 5.45
C VAL A 71 -9.36 -15.74 6.03
N VAL A 72 -8.80 -16.95 6.22
CA VAL A 72 -9.51 -18.08 6.84
C VAL A 72 -9.85 -17.79 8.30
N PHE A 73 -8.93 -17.18 9.06
CA PHE A 73 -9.21 -16.74 10.43
C PHE A 73 -10.34 -15.72 10.51
N LEU A 74 -10.38 -14.74 9.61
CA LEU A 74 -11.47 -13.76 9.59
C LEU A 74 -12.80 -14.40 9.15
N LYS A 75 -12.76 -15.26 8.13
CA LYS A 75 -13.96 -15.94 7.63
C LYS A 75 -14.60 -16.86 8.68
N SER A 76 -13.80 -17.53 9.51
CA SER A 76 -14.31 -18.47 10.52
C SER A 76 -15.16 -17.83 11.61
N VAL A 77 -14.95 -16.53 11.87
CA VAL A 77 -15.73 -15.74 12.83
C VAL A 77 -16.63 -14.69 12.16
N GLY A 78 -16.78 -14.77 10.83
CA GLY A 78 -17.64 -13.87 10.07
C GLY A 78 -17.17 -12.42 10.09
N LEU A 79 -15.86 -12.17 10.05
CA LEU A 79 -15.27 -10.82 10.03
C LEU A 79 -14.81 -10.41 8.62
N VAL A 80 -14.60 -9.11 8.47
CA VAL A 80 -14.05 -8.46 7.27
C VAL A 80 -12.79 -7.67 7.67
N THR A 81 -12.01 -7.22 6.69
CA THR A 81 -10.86 -6.34 6.88
C THR A 81 -10.78 -5.29 5.77
N GLY A 82 -9.64 -4.61 5.63
CA GLY A 82 -9.38 -3.66 4.56
C GLY A 82 -8.97 -4.30 3.22
N GLY A 83 -8.91 -3.47 2.18
CA GLY A 83 -8.43 -3.83 0.86
C GLY A 83 -9.25 -4.91 0.13
N VAL A 84 -8.64 -5.52 -0.89
CA VAL A 84 -9.33 -6.52 -1.73
C VAL A 84 -9.72 -7.77 -0.94
N ALA A 85 -8.93 -8.16 0.07
CA ALA A 85 -9.28 -9.25 0.98
C ALA A 85 -10.60 -8.96 1.72
N GLY A 86 -10.78 -7.72 2.18
CA GLY A 86 -12.02 -7.23 2.78
C GLY A 86 -13.22 -7.32 1.85
N ILE A 87 -13.08 -6.81 0.63
CA ILE A 87 -14.15 -6.87 -0.38
C ILE A 87 -14.52 -8.33 -0.69
N ALA A 88 -13.53 -9.21 -0.87
CA ALA A 88 -13.76 -10.62 -1.13
C ALA A 88 -14.50 -11.32 0.02
N LEU A 89 -14.11 -11.05 1.26
CA LEU A 89 -14.81 -11.56 2.45
C LEU A 89 -16.25 -11.04 2.51
N LEU A 90 -16.45 -9.74 2.32
CA LEU A 90 -17.78 -9.13 2.37
C LEU A 90 -18.72 -9.73 1.32
N VAL A 91 -18.27 -9.84 0.07
CA VAL A 91 -19.05 -10.43 -1.03
C VAL A 91 -19.31 -11.92 -0.78
N SER A 92 -18.39 -12.64 -0.15
CA SER A 92 -18.58 -14.06 0.19
C SER A 92 -19.63 -14.32 1.27
N TYR A 93 -20.15 -13.28 1.94
CA TYR A 93 -21.31 -13.39 2.82
C TYR A 93 -22.63 -13.17 2.07
N LEU A 94 -22.58 -12.63 0.85
CA LEU A 94 -23.73 -12.35 -0.01
C LEU A 94 -23.91 -13.39 -1.11
N VAL A 95 -22.82 -13.97 -1.59
CA VAL A 95 -22.80 -14.90 -2.73
C VAL A 95 -22.15 -16.22 -2.31
N PRO A 96 -22.71 -17.39 -2.70
CA PRO A 96 -22.17 -18.71 -2.38
C PRO A 96 -20.96 -19.08 -3.25
N LEU A 97 -19.95 -18.20 -3.32
CA LEU A 97 -18.70 -18.44 -4.03
C LEU A 97 -17.52 -18.55 -3.05
N PRO A 98 -16.49 -19.36 -3.36
CA PRO A 98 -15.28 -19.42 -2.56
C PRO A 98 -14.59 -18.05 -2.48
N VAL A 99 -14.09 -17.70 -1.30
CA VAL A 99 -13.41 -16.40 -1.06
C VAL A 99 -12.23 -16.21 -2.02
N GLY A 100 -11.49 -17.28 -2.34
CA GLY A 100 -10.38 -17.23 -3.30
C GLY A 100 -10.80 -16.82 -4.71
N VAL A 101 -11.93 -17.34 -5.20
CA VAL A 101 -12.48 -16.99 -6.52
C VAL A 101 -12.92 -15.53 -6.53
N LEU A 102 -13.63 -15.09 -5.50
CA LEU A 102 -14.05 -13.69 -5.36
C LEU A 102 -12.85 -12.75 -5.31
N PHE A 103 -11.80 -13.12 -4.56
CA PHE A 103 -10.56 -12.35 -4.48
C PHE A 103 -9.91 -12.15 -5.85
N MET A 104 -9.82 -13.20 -6.66
CA MET A 104 -9.30 -13.10 -8.03
C MET A 104 -10.18 -12.20 -8.90
N LEU A 105 -11.50 -12.42 -8.90
CA LEU A 105 -12.44 -11.63 -9.71
C LEU A 105 -12.37 -10.14 -9.38
N ILE A 106 -12.32 -9.79 -8.09
CA ILE A 106 -12.19 -8.40 -7.64
C ILE A 106 -10.82 -7.84 -8.02
N ASN A 107 -9.75 -8.64 -8.04
CA ASN A 107 -8.41 -8.20 -8.43
C ASN A 107 -8.22 -8.03 -9.94
N ILE A 108 -9.00 -8.68 -10.81
CA ILE A 108 -8.89 -8.55 -12.28
C ILE A 108 -8.77 -7.09 -12.76
N PRO A 109 -9.67 -6.15 -12.39
CA PRO A 109 -9.54 -4.75 -12.84
C PRO A 109 -8.24 -4.10 -12.37
N PHE A 110 -7.77 -4.43 -11.16
CA PHE A 110 -6.51 -3.89 -10.63
C PHE A 110 -5.28 -4.51 -11.29
N VAL A 111 -5.33 -5.79 -11.65
CA VAL A 111 -4.28 -6.48 -12.41
C VAL A 111 -4.14 -5.84 -13.79
N LEU A 112 -5.25 -5.61 -14.49
CA LEU A 112 -5.24 -4.92 -15.79
C LEU A 112 -4.70 -3.49 -15.66
N PHE A 113 -5.09 -2.80 -14.59
CA PHE A 113 -4.58 -1.47 -14.26
C PHE A 113 -3.09 -1.45 -13.88
N ALA A 114 -2.56 -2.57 -13.38
CA ALA A 114 -1.17 -2.67 -12.96
C ALA A 114 -0.17 -2.55 -14.14
N TRP A 115 -0.57 -2.93 -15.36
CA TRP A 115 0.29 -2.81 -16.54
C TRP A 115 0.72 -1.36 -16.81
N PRO A 116 -0.20 -0.39 -17.02
CA PRO A 116 0.20 1.00 -17.24
C PRO A 116 0.78 1.66 -15.99
N ALA A 117 0.42 1.21 -14.79
CA ALA A 117 0.86 1.81 -13.53
C ALA A 117 2.32 1.46 -13.15
N MET A 118 2.65 0.16 -13.21
CA MET A 118 3.86 -0.43 -12.63
C MET A 118 4.71 -1.20 -13.66
N GLY A 119 4.16 -1.49 -14.84
CA GLY A 119 4.84 -2.19 -15.93
C GLY A 119 4.55 -3.70 -15.98
N LYS A 120 4.95 -4.32 -17.10
CA LYS A 120 4.60 -5.72 -17.43
C LYS A 120 5.10 -6.73 -16.39
N ARG A 121 6.31 -6.55 -15.85
CA ARG A 121 6.92 -7.49 -14.87
C ARG A 121 6.13 -7.54 -13.58
N PHE A 122 5.72 -6.39 -13.04
CA PHE A 122 4.89 -6.29 -11.85
C PHE A 122 3.53 -6.95 -12.09
N MET A 123 2.91 -6.71 -13.26
CA MET A 123 1.63 -7.33 -13.59
C MET A 123 1.72 -8.86 -13.62
N ILE A 124 2.73 -9.45 -14.27
CA ILE A 124 2.89 -10.91 -14.35
C ILE A 124 3.07 -11.52 -12.95
N LYS A 125 3.96 -10.94 -12.12
CA LYS A 125 4.13 -11.36 -10.72
C LYS A 125 2.83 -11.28 -9.93
N THR A 126 2.08 -10.20 -10.12
CA THR A 126 0.78 -9.96 -9.50
C THR A 126 -0.24 -11.02 -9.93
N VAL A 127 -0.32 -11.37 -11.21
CA VAL A 127 -1.18 -12.47 -11.70
C VAL A 127 -0.85 -13.79 -11.01
N ILE A 128 0.45 -14.15 -10.97
CA ILE A 128 0.90 -15.41 -10.36
C ILE A 128 0.49 -15.48 -8.89
N VAL A 129 0.75 -14.41 -8.14
CA VAL A 129 0.38 -14.31 -6.71
C VAL A 129 -1.12 -14.38 -6.50
N ASN A 130 -1.92 -13.70 -7.33
CA ASN A 130 -3.38 -13.75 -7.22
C ASN A 130 -3.95 -15.13 -7.54
N LEU A 131 -3.40 -15.82 -8.54
CA LEU A 131 -3.76 -17.21 -8.84
C LEU A 131 -3.37 -18.16 -7.69
N ALA A 132 -2.20 -17.96 -7.08
CA ALA A 132 -1.78 -18.73 -5.92
C ALA A 132 -2.70 -18.52 -4.72
N ILE A 133 -3.08 -17.26 -4.41
CA ILE A 133 -4.04 -16.94 -3.36
C ILE A 133 -5.41 -17.56 -3.67
N MET A 134 -5.90 -17.47 -4.91
CA MET A 134 -7.15 -18.09 -5.34
C MET A 134 -7.13 -19.60 -5.11
N GLY A 135 -6.07 -20.28 -5.55
CA GLY A 135 -5.91 -21.73 -5.39
C GLY A 135 -5.86 -22.13 -3.92
N LEU A 136 -4.96 -21.52 -3.15
CA LEU A 136 -4.79 -21.81 -1.73
C LEU A 136 -6.06 -21.52 -0.92
N ALA A 137 -6.74 -20.39 -1.14
CA ALA A 137 -7.97 -20.04 -0.43
C ALA A 137 -9.16 -20.94 -0.81
N THR A 138 -9.20 -21.44 -2.05
CA THR A 138 -10.22 -22.41 -2.49
C THR A 138 -9.96 -23.80 -1.93
N LEU A 139 -8.68 -24.19 -1.80
CA LEU A 139 -8.30 -25.47 -1.21
C LEU A 139 -8.36 -25.48 0.33
N ALA A 140 -8.21 -24.32 0.98
CA ALA A 140 -8.11 -24.23 2.44
C ALA A 140 -9.21 -25.00 3.22
N PRO A 141 -10.51 -24.92 2.84
CA PRO A 141 -11.57 -25.66 3.54
C PRO A 141 -11.41 -27.18 3.47
N PHE A 142 -10.71 -27.70 2.46
CA PHE A 142 -10.44 -29.14 2.29
C PHE A 142 -9.14 -29.58 2.98
N MET A 143 -8.28 -28.63 3.37
CA MET A 143 -6.99 -28.92 3.98
C MET A 143 -7.06 -28.88 5.50
N PHE A 144 -7.83 -27.96 6.07
CA PHE A 144 -8.02 -27.86 7.51
C PHE A 144 -9.33 -27.15 7.85
N THR A 145 -9.85 -27.45 9.04
CA THR A 145 -11.03 -26.78 9.60
C THR A 145 -10.67 -26.17 10.94
N LEU A 146 -11.24 -25.00 11.23
CA LEU A 146 -11.09 -24.33 12.53
C LEU A 146 -12.34 -24.62 13.36
N SER A 147 -12.22 -25.43 14.41
CA SER A 147 -13.36 -25.82 15.26
C SER A 147 -13.92 -24.65 16.09
N GLY A 148 -13.10 -23.64 16.36
CA GLY A 148 -13.51 -22.42 17.05
C GLY A 148 -12.33 -21.51 17.33
N VAL A 149 -12.49 -20.21 17.07
CA VAL A 149 -11.48 -19.19 17.35
C VAL A 149 -12.14 -18.02 18.05
N ASN A 150 -11.48 -17.46 19.06
CA ASN A 150 -11.95 -16.24 19.71
C ASN A 150 -12.02 -15.08 18.68
N PRO A 151 -13.16 -14.37 18.53
CA PRO A 151 -13.30 -13.33 17.51
C PRO A 151 -12.30 -12.17 17.63
N VAL A 152 -11.89 -11.80 18.84
CA VAL A 152 -10.88 -10.75 19.06
C VAL A 152 -9.52 -11.21 18.59
N PHE A 153 -9.15 -12.47 18.91
CA PHE A 153 -7.91 -13.07 18.42
C PHE A 153 -7.91 -13.16 16.89
N ALA A 154 -8.99 -13.66 16.30
CA ALA A 154 -9.14 -13.75 14.85
C ALA A 154 -9.03 -12.38 14.16
N ALA A 155 -9.63 -11.34 14.73
CA ALA A 155 -9.52 -9.97 14.23
C ALA A 155 -8.07 -9.47 14.20
N LEU A 156 -7.39 -9.51 15.36
CA LEU A 156 -6.02 -9.02 15.52
C LEU A 156 -5.02 -9.85 14.73
N PHE A 157 -5.04 -11.16 14.93
CA PHE A 157 -4.10 -12.09 14.31
C PHE A 157 -4.33 -12.20 12.80
N GLY A 158 -5.59 -12.37 12.38
CA GLY A 158 -5.96 -12.44 10.97
C GLY A 158 -5.58 -11.17 10.22
N GLY A 159 -5.92 -10.00 10.77
CA GLY A 159 -5.54 -8.71 10.19
C GLY A 159 -4.01 -8.52 10.10
N THR A 160 -3.30 -8.83 11.19
CA THR A 160 -1.83 -8.72 11.25
C THR A 160 -1.15 -9.62 10.23
N ILE A 161 -1.56 -10.90 10.15
CA ILE A 161 -0.97 -11.85 9.20
C ILE A 161 -1.27 -11.47 7.75
N ILE A 162 -2.50 -11.02 7.45
CA ILE A 162 -2.81 -10.50 6.11
C ILE A 162 -1.88 -9.33 5.78
N GLY A 163 -1.71 -8.39 6.72
CA GLY A 163 -0.78 -7.27 6.57
C GLY A 163 0.67 -7.72 6.31
N MET A 164 1.16 -8.71 7.07
CA MET A 164 2.51 -9.26 6.87
C MET A 164 2.65 -9.96 5.51
N GLY A 165 1.64 -10.72 5.09
CA GLY A 165 1.63 -11.39 3.79
C GLY A 165 1.65 -10.38 2.64
N ILE A 166 0.81 -9.35 2.70
CA ILE A 166 0.79 -8.25 1.72
C ILE A 166 2.13 -7.52 1.70
N LEU A 167 2.73 -7.26 2.86
CA LEU A 167 4.04 -6.59 2.93
C LEU A 167 5.15 -7.44 2.31
N ALA A 168 5.18 -8.76 2.57
CA ALA A 168 6.13 -9.68 1.97
C ALA A 168 6.03 -9.66 0.43
N LEU A 169 4.81 -9.70 -0.10
CA LEU A 169 4.57 -9.66 -1.55
C LEU A 169 4.93 -8.30 -2.16
N ALA A 170 4.61 -7.21 -1.46
CA ALA A 170 4.93 -5.85 -1.89
C ALA A 170 6.44 -5.63 -2.01
N ARG A 171 7.26 -6.22 -1.12
CA ARG A 171 8.73 -6.15 -1.19
C ARG A 171 9.30 -6.78 -2.46
N HIS A 172 8.65 -7.82 -2.96
CA HIS A 172 9.06 -8.50 -4.20
C HIS A 172 8.37 -7.94 -5.46
N SER A 173 7.78 -6.74 -5.34
CA SER A 173 7.05 -6.07 -6.42
C SER A 173 5.91 -6.92 -6.99
N ALA A 174 5.12 -7.53 -6.09
CA ALA A 174 3.89 -8.24 -6.44
C ALA A 174 2.70 -7.69 -5.64
N GLY A 175 1.58 -7.42 -6.33
CA GLY A 175 0.37 -6.90 -5.70
C GLY A 175 -0.59 -8.01 -5.27
N ALA A 176 -0.84 -8.16 -3.96
CA ALA A 176 -1.98 -8.94 -3.47
C ALA A 176 -3.24 -8.09 -3.27
N GLY A 177 -3.09 -6.81 -2.91
CA GLY A 177 -4.21 -5.89 -2.73
C GLY A 177 -4.27 -4.88 -3.87
N GLY A 178 -5.23 -5.02 -4.77
CA GLY A 178 -5.50 -4.05 -5.84
C GLY A 178 -5.64 -2.60 -5.35
N THR A 179 -6.21 -2.39 -4.16
CA THR A 179 -6.28 -1.06 -3.51
C THR A 179 -4.89 -0.48 -3.24
N GLY A 180 -3.90 -1.31 -2.92
CA GLY A 180 -2.51 -0.90 -2.74
C GLY A 180 -1.83 -0.50 -4.05
N VAL A 181 -2.11 -1.21 -5.15
CA VAL A 181 -1.63 -0.83 -6.50
C VAL A 181 -2.20 0.52 -6.90
N LEU A 182 -3.49 0.73 -6.65
CA LEU A 182 -4.15 2.01 -6.89
C LEU A 182 -3.55 3.14 -6.02
N ALA A 183 -3.32 2.88 -4.73
CA ALA A 183 -2.72 3.83 -3.81
C ALA A 183 -1.30 4.25 -4.23
N LEU A 184 -0.46 3.29 -4.62
CA LEU A 184 0.90 3.54 -5.14
C LEU A 184 0.86 4.31 -6.47
N TYR A 185 -0.07 3.98 -7.36
CA TYR A 185 -0.25 4.71 -8.60
C TYR A 185 -0.62 6.18 -8.34
N LEU A 186 -1.63 6.43 -7.49
CA LEU A 186 -2.05 7.78 -7.11
C LEU A 186 -0.93 8.58 -6.44
N GLN A 187 -0.09 7.92 -5.65
CA GLN A 187 1.11 8.53 -5.08
C GLN A 187 2.09 8.94 -6.16
N LYS A 188 2.36 8.08 -7.14
CA LYS A 188 3.30 8.33 -8.23
C LYS A 188 2.81 9.40 -9.21
N THR A 189 1.51 9.44 -9.51
CA THR A 189 0.95 10.36 -10.51
C THR A 189 0.45 11.68 -9.94
N ARG A 190 -0.11 11.68 -8.73
CA ARG A 190 -0.76 12.86 -8.12
C ARG A 190 -0.10 13.33 -6.82
N GLY A 191 0.94 12.65 -6.33
CA GLY A 191 1.61 12.99 -5.07
C GLY A 191 0.74 12.73 -3.83
N ILE A 192 -0.38 12.03 -3.97
CA ILE A 192 -1.29 11.72 -2.85
C ILE A 192 -0.65 10.64 -1.99
N ASN A 193 -0.63 10.83 -0.67
CA ASN A 193 -0.08 9.84 0.25
C ASN A 193 -0.83 8.49 0.10
N ALA A 194 -0.10 7.42 -0.24
CA ALA A 194 -0.67 6.09 -0.47
C ALA A 194 -1.43 5.56 0.77
N GLY A 195 -0.96 5.88 1.98
CA GLY A 195 -1.65 5.55 3.23
C GLY A 195 -3.02 6.22 3.32
N LYS A 196 -3.16 7.49 2.93
CA LYS A 196 -4.47 8.19 2.93
C LYS A 196 -5.44 7.56 1.95
N THR A 197 -4.97 7.21 0.75
CA THR A 197 -5.80 6.52 -0.25
C THR A 197 -6.26 5.15 0.26
N GLN A 198 -5.35 4.39 0.85
CA GLN A 198 -5.67 3.08 1.43
C GLN A 198 -6.66 3.20 2.59
N MET A 199 -6.47 4.16 3.50
CA MET A 199 -7.41 4.44 4.59
C MET A 199 -8.81 4.82 4.08
N LEU A 200 -8.90 5.58 2.99
CA LEU A 200 -10.18 5.92 2.37
C LEU A 200 -10.86 4.67 1.80
N CYS A 201 -10.12 3.82 1.07
CA CYS A 201 -10.64 2.55 0.56
C CYS A 201 -11.13 1.65 1.71
N ASP A 202 -10.35 1.51 2.76
CA ASP A 202 -10.69 0.68 3.91
C ASP A 202 -11.90 1.23 4.67
N ALA A 203 -12.02 2.55 4.83
CA ALA A 203 -13.19 3.19 5.41
C ALA A 203 -14.46 2.94 4.60
N LEU A 204 -14.38 2.99 3.26
CA LEU A 204 -15.53 2.67 2.39
C LEU A 204 -15.94 1.20 2.52
N ILE A 205 -14.98 0.28 2.55
CA ILE A 205 -15.24 -1.17 2.71
C ILE A 205 -15.90 -1.44 4.07
N LEU A 206 -15.36 -0.87 5.15
CA LEU A 206 -15.90 -1.04 6.49
C LEU A 206 -17.28 -0.40 6.63
N SER A 207 -17.52 0.75 5.99
CA SER A 207 -18.84 1.40 5.99
C SER A 207 -19.86 0.53 5.25
N ALA A 208 -19.51 -0.07 4.11
CA ALA A 208 -20.36 -1.02 3.41
C ALA A 208 -20.61 -2.30 4.25
N SER A 209 -19.64 -2.72 5.05
CA SER A 209 -19.73 -3.89 5.92
C SER A 209 -20.83 -3.77 6.99
N ILE A 210 -21.14 -2.55 7.44
CA ILE A 210 -22.20 -2.30 8.45
C ILE A 210 -23.59 -2.73 7.95
N LEU A 211 -23.81 -2.75 6.63
CA LEU A 211 -25.08 -3.18 6.03
C LEU A 211 -25.25 -4.71 6.01
N VAL A 212 -24.16 -5.46 6.19
CA VAL A 212 -24.13 -6.93 6.06
C VAL A 212 -23.82 -7.60 7.39
N LEU A 213 -23.04 -6.94 8.26
CA LEU A 213 -22.53 -7.49 9.52
C LEU A 213 -23.21 -6.87 10.74
N ASN A 214 -23.28 -7.65 11.82
CA ASN A 214 -23.76 -7.16 13.12
C ASN A 214 -22.76 -6.17 13.74
N TRP A 215 -23.21 -5.32 14.66
CA TRP A 215 -22.38 -4.25 15.25
C TRP A 215 -21.08 -4.77 15.90
N GLN A 216 -21.14 -5.94 16.54
CA GLN A 216 -19.97 -6.59 17.13
C GLN A 216 -18.96 -7.01 16.06
N GLN A 217 -19.43 -7.61 14.97
CA GLN A 217 -18.58 -8.03 13.86
C GLN A 217 -18.01 -6.83 13.11
N ALA A 218 -18.78 -5.75 12.92
CA ALA A 218 -18.31 -4.51 12.32
C ALA A 218 -17.18 -3.87 13.17
N GLY A 219 -17.35 -3.80 14.50
CA GLY A 219 -16.32 -3.30 15.41
C GLY A 219 -15.04 -4.15 15.39
N LEU A 220 -15.16 -5.48 15.35
CA LEU A 220 -14.02 -6.38 15.22
C LEU A 220 -13.38 -6.33 13.83
N SER A 221 -14.15 -6.06 12.78
CA SER A 221 -13.63 -5.87 11.42
C SER A 221 -12.81 -4.59 11.31
N LEU A 222 -13.24 -3.52 11.99
CA LEU A 222 -12.45 -2.30 12.15
C LEU A 222 -11.13 -2.59 12.89
N LEU A 223 -11.18 -3.38 13.96
CA LEU A 223 -9.97 -3.81 14.69
C LEU A 223 -9.01 -4.60 13.77
N SER A 224 -9.54 -5.51 12.95
CA SER A 224 -8.75 -6.26 11.98
C SER A 224 -8.12 -5.37 10.91
N ALA A 225 -8.88 -4.42 10.36
CA ALA A 225 -8.38 -3.46 9.38
C ALA A 225 -7.30 -2.55 9.99
N ALA A 226 -7.47 -2.14 11.25
CA ALA A 226 -6.47 -1.39 11.99
C ALA A 226 -5.19 -2.20 12.24
N ALA A 227 -5.31 -3.49 12.58
CA ALA A 227 -4.15 -4.38 12.74
C ALA A 227 -3.39 -4.56 11.41
N MET A 228 -4.11 -4.83 10.32
CA MET A 228 -3.54 -4.92 8.97
C MET A 228 -2.84 -3.62 8.56
N SER A 229 -3.51 -2.48 8.74
CA SER A 229 -2.97 -1.15 8.43
C SER A 229 -1.78 -0.80 9.33
N GLY A 230 -1.79 -1.22 10.59
CA GLY A 230 -0.70 -1.02 11.54
C GLY A 230 0.58 -1.72 11.09
N VAL A 231 0.49 -2.93 10.54
CA VAL A 231 1.66 -3.61 9.93
C VAL A 231 2.19 -2.81 8.75
N MET A 232 1.30 -2.32 7.88
CA MET A 232 1.71 -1.48 6.76
C MET A 232 2.36 -0.20 7.26
N LEU A 233 1.77 0.54 8.20
CA LEU A 233 2.35 1.79 8.72
C LEU A 233 3.67 1.58 9.48
N GLY A 234 3.76 0.53 10.29
CA GLY A 234 4.92 0.25 11.12
C GLY A 234 6.13 -0.24 10.31
N PHE A 235 5.89 -1.07 9.30
CA PHE A 235 6.95 -1.72 8.53
C PHE A 235 7.16 -1.16 7.12
N HIS A 236 6.22 -0.37 6.60
CA HIS A 236 6.37 0.36 5.34
C HIS A 236 6.98 1.73 5.59
N ARG A 237 8.31 1.77 5.85
CA ARG A 237 9.07 3.02 5.79
C ARG A 237 9.60 3.22 4.36
N PRO A 238 9.12 4.24 3.62
CA PRO A 238 9.49 4.47 2.22
C PRO A 238 10.99 4.74 2.01
N GLU A 239 11.72 5.13 3.07
CA GLU A 239 13.10 5.61 2.98
C GLU A 239 14.17 4.51 3.13
N ARG A 240 13.79 3.26 3.44
CA ARG A 240 14.77 2.17 3.69
C ARG A 240 14.60 0.94 2.80
N TYR A 241 13.59 0.91 1.92
CA TYR A 241 13.16 -0.32 1.24
C TYR A 241 12.67 -0.09 -0.19
N ILE A 242 13.35 0.78 -0.96
CA ILE A 242 13.14 0.83 -2.40
C ILE A 242 14.13 -0.14 -3.05
N GLY A 243 13.81 -1.44 -3.03
CA GLY A 243 14.34 -2.35 -4.04
C GLY A 243 13.69 -1.97 -5.37
N ARG A 244 14.39 -1.20 -6.21
CA ARG A 244 13.98 -0.97 -7.60
C ARG A 244 14.54 -2.05 -8.52
#